data_AF-A0A1R0VBT8-F1
#
_entry.id   AF-A0A1R0VBT8-F1
#
_cell.length_a   1.000
_cell.length_b   1.000
_cell.length_c   1.000
_cell.angle_alpha   90.00
_cell.angle_beta   90.00
_cell.angle_gamma   90.00
#
_symmetry.space_group_name_H-M   'P 1'
#
loop_
_entity.id
_entity.type
_entity.pdbx_description
1 polymer ?
#
loop_
_entity_poly.entity_id
_entity_poly.type
_entity_poly.pdbx_seq_one_letter_code
_entity_poly.pdbx_strand_id
1 'polypeptide(L)'
;SSPIYTRRMQKALKYEGVDIITIFKGLQLDIGAPPQFMDFRYTVHDRWHGEFHLDHCGALLDVEPMGEDYVRGMCHDIEDPTFDATALATNRKCQVRPIHRPPRTPADRQPHCAWTVIIDESYPEVDDIPALEVIGRTQAAQTVLDPIDSSDEGAADYAGPLLSDFDFAAFSHSALVRIADEVCLQMHLLNLSFILAVGARAGADTALATDICTKQLIGVAGIGAERIHRALDLPGGIEGAIKVAELHPLFNPVAYVDTEFGPDVITVRRSPAHQDGAWVSLVSPSEVRPLQAIVQAVDPHLDVEVGGSEQEWTARIIETDNAAKELGEVAVVKFSGGASFVFEPRKSLPLTVV
;
A
#
# COMPACT_ATOMS: atom_id res chain seq x y z
N SER A 1 4.50 -3.62 10.14
CA SER A 1 3.90 -4.71 9.34
C SER A 1 4.83 -5.28 8.28
N SER A 2 5.86 -4.57 7.81
CA SER A 2 6.69 -4.99 6.64
C SER A 2 7.20 -6.42 6.65
N PRO A 3 7.79 -6.93 7.74
CA PRO A 3 8.28 -8.31 7.74
C PRO A 3 7.20 -9.38 7.49
N ILE A 4 5.93 -9.07 7.72
CA ILE A 4 4.81 -9.98 7.46
C ILE A 4 4.49 -9.98 5.97
N TYR A 5 4.18 -8.81 5.40
CA TYR A 5 3.70 -8.75 4.04
C TYR A 5 4.80 -9.03 3.00
N THR A 6 6.06 -8.66 3.27
CA THR A 6 7.18 -8.95 2.38
C THR A 6 7.39 -10.46 2.26
N ARG A 7 7.29 -11.20 3.37
CA ARG A 7 7.37 -12.67 3.37
C ARG A 7 6.19 -13.34 2.67
N ARG A 8 4.99 -12.76 2.75
CA ARG A 8 3.82 -13.26 2.02
C ARG A 8 4.01 -13.14 0.51
N MET A 9 4.49 -11.99 0.04
CA MET A 9 4.76 -11.75 -1.38
C MET A 9 5.89 -12.66 -1.90
N GLN A 10 6.98 -12.82 -1.13
CA GLN A 10 8.07 -13.76 -1.44
C GLN A 10 7.57 -15.18 -1.70
N LYS A 11 6.70 -15.68 -0.82
CA LYS A 11 6.07 -17.01 -0.95
C LYS A 11 5.15 -17.08 -2.16
N ALA A 12 4.30 -16.07 -2.34
CA ALA A 12 3.32 -16.04 -3.43
C ALA A 12 3.99 -16.15 -4.80
N LEU A 13 5.10 -15.44 -5.00
CA LEU A 13 5.84 -15.39 -6.27
C LEU A 13 7.14 -16.21 -6.25
N LYS A 14 7.31 -17.13 -5.30
CA LYS A 14 8.42 -18.10 -5.23
C LYS A 14 9.82 -17.50 -5.41
N TYR A 15 10.06 -16.31 -4.85
CA TYR A 15 11.39 -15.69 -4.84
C TYR A 15 12.03 -15.65 -3.46
N GLU A 16 11.57 -16.51 -2.54
CA GLU A 16 12.17 -16.69 -1.21
C GLU A 16 13.67 -16.96 -1.29
N GLY A 17 14.42 -16.34 -0.39
CA GLY A 17 15.88 -16.40 -0.33
C GLY A 17 16.39 -15.63 0.89
N VAL A 18 17.71 -15.44 0.94
CA VAL A 18 18.40 -14.80 2.09
C VAL A 18 19.39 -13.72 1.66
N ASP A 19 19.39 -13.35 0.38
CA ASP A 19 20.41 -12.52 -0.26
C ASP A 19 19.88 -11.13 -0.67
N ILE A 20 20.79 -10.28 -1.15
CA ILE A 20 20.48 -8.92 -1.62
C ILE A 20 19.44 -8.93 -2.76
N ILE A 21 19.53 -9.91 -3.66
CA ILE A 21 18.60 -10.05 -4.80
C ILE A 21 17.17 -10.24 -4.28
N THR A 22 17.00 -11.08 -3.26
CA THR A 22 15.70 -11.33 -2.62
C THR A 22 15.15 -10.07 -1.95
N ILE A 23 16.01 -9.28 -1.28
CA ILE A 23 15.62 -7.99 -0.68
C ILE A 23 15.14 -7.02 -1.75
N PHE A 24 15.90 -6.87 -2.85
CA PHE A 24 15.55 -5.94 -3.93
C PHE A 24 14.27 -6.33 -4.66
N LYS A 25 14.04 -7.62 -4.92
CA LYS A 25 12.75 -8.09 -5.44
C LYS A 25 11.60 -7.81 -4.49
N GLY A 26 11.83 -7.92 -3.18
CA GLY A 26 10.88 -7.54 -2.14
C GLY A 26 10.47 -6.07 -2.25
N LEU A 27 11.46 -5.18 -2.36
CA LEU A 27 11.23 -3.74 -2.51
C LEU A 27 10.43 -3.40 -3.78
N GLN A 28 10.61 -4.13 -4.89
CA GLN A 28 9.84 -3.89 -6.12
C GLN A 28 8.32 -4.15 -5.99
N LEU A 29 7.91 -4.86 -4.94
CA LEU A 29 6.52 -5.25 -4.69
C LEU A 29 6.00 -4.76 -3.32
N ASP A 30 6.74 -3.84 -2.72
CA ASP A 30 6.43 -3.24 -1.42
C ASP A 30 5.53 -2.01 -1.61
N ILE A 31 4.49 -1.91 -0.78
CA ILE A 31 3.58 -0.76 -0.74
C ILE A 31 4.29 0.57 -0.48
N GLY A 32 5.41 0.56 0.23
CA GLY A 32 6.25 1.72 0.50
C GLY A 32 7.21 2.08 -0.64
N ALA A 33 7.31 1.25 -1.67
CA ALA A 33 8.15 1.47 -2.85
C ALA A 33 7.35 1.38 -4.16
N PRO A 34 6.27 2.15 -4.32
CA PRO A 34 5.48 2.14 -5.54
C PRO A 34 6.36 2.43 -6.78
N PRO A 35 6.27 1.61 -7.84
CA PRO A 35 7.12 1.72 -9.02
C PRO A 35 7.10 3.13 -9.63
N GLN A 36 8.25 3.63 -10.07
CA GLN A 36 8.44 4.96 -10.68
C GLN A 36 8.11 6.18 -9.79
N PHE A 37 7.22 6.07 -8.81
CA PHE A 37 6.94 7.16 -7.85
C PHE A 37 7.99 7.24 -6.75
N MET A 38 8.51 6.10 -6.29
CA MET A 38 9.72 6.06 -5.47
C MET A 38 10.98 5.68 -6.27
N ASP A 39 10.81 5.30 -7.53
CA ASP A 39 11.85 5.04 -8.53
C ASP A 39 13.18 4.46 -8.01
N PHE A 40 13.09 3.34 -7.28
CA PHE A 40 14.25 2.61 -6.79
C PHE A 40 15.07 2.04 -7.95
N ARG A 41 16.38 2.27 -7.89
CA ARG A 41 17.39 1.74 -8.80
C ARG A 41 18.38 0.91 -8.03
N TYR A 42 18.68 -0.28 -8.54
CA TYR A 42 19.46 -1.28 -7.81
C TYR A 42 20.80 -1.55 -8.49
N THR A 43 21.84 -1.69 -7.68
CA THR A 43 23.16 -2.19 -8.07
C THR A 43 23.48 -3.41 -7.23
N VAL A 44 23.80 -4.54 -7.86
CA VAL A 44 24.18 -5.78 -7.16
C VAL A 44 25.68 -6.00 -7.33
N HIS A 45 26.43 -5.92 -6.24
CA HIS A 45 27.89 -6.16 -6.25
C HIS A 45 28.20 -7.64 -6.07
N ASP A 46 27.46 -8.33 -5.20
CA ASP A 46 27.49 -9.78 -5.06
C ASP A 46 26.22 -10.27 -4.32
N ARG A 47 26.24 -11.51 -3.81
CA ARG A 47 25.13 -12.11 -3.06
C ARG A 47 24.78 -11.36 -1.76
N TRP A 48 25.76 -10.71 -1.14
CA TRP A 48 25.68 -10.14 0.20
C TRP A 48 25.82 -8.61 0.21
N HIS A 49 26.27 -8.02 -0.90
CA HIS A 49 26.49 -6.59 -1.04
C HIS A 49 25.73 -6.02 -2.24
N GLY A 50 25.01 -4.93 -2.01
CA GLY A 50 24.41 -4.13 -3.06
C GLY A 50 24.15 -2.71 -2.61
N GLU A 51 23.60 -1.92 -3.51
CA GLU A 51 23.20 -0.54 -3.29
C GLU A 51 21.86 -0.29 -3.95
N PHE A 52 21.11 0.67 -3.42
CA PHE A 52 20.02 1.28 -4.15
C PHE A 52 20.04 2.79 -4.05
N HIS A 53 19.45 3.46 -5.04
CA HIS A 53 19.20 4.88 -5.01
C HIS A 53 17.81 5.18 -5.56
N LEU A 54 17.29 6.37 -5.27
CA LEU A 54 15.98 6.81 -5.74
C LEU A 54 16.18 7.96 -6.75
N ASP A 55 15.88 7.69 -8.02
CA ASP A 55 15.90 8.73 -9.08
C ASP A 55 14.76 9.74 -8.89
N HIS A 56 13.69 9.31 -8.23
CA HIS A 56 12.56 10.13 -7.84
C HIS A 56 12.00 9.58 -6.52
N CYS A 57 11.80 10.44 -5.52
CA CYS A 57 11.19 10.07 -4.25
C CYS A 57 10.00 10.99 -4.04
N GLY A 58 8.80 10.50 -4.35
CA GLY A 58 7.58 11.28 -4.23
C GLY A 58 7.29 11.71 -2.79
N ALA A 59 7.57 10.85 -1.81
CA ALA A 59 7.44 11.18 -0.39
C ALA A 59 8.31 12.37 0.02
N LEU A 60 9.57 12.43 -0.45
CA LEU A 60 10.43 13.59 -0.26
C LEU A 60 9.84 14.84 -0.92
N LEU A 61 9.43 14.75 -2.19
CA LEU A 61 8.94 15.90 -2.94
C LEU A 61 7.67 16.50 -2.34
N ASP A 62 6.85 15.67 -1.68
CA ASP A 62 5.68 16.12 -0.95
C ASP A 62 6.06 16.90 0.33
N VAL A 63 7.08 16.46 1.07
CA VAL A 63 7.44 17.09 2.37
C VAL A 63 8.49 18.19 2.26
N GLU A 64 9.29 18.23 1.20
CA GLU A 64 10.37 19.21 1.04
C GLU A 64 9.86 20.67 1.06
N PRO A 65 8.71 21.02 0.41
CA PRO A 65 8.12 22.35 0.54
C PRO A 65 7.66 22.71 1.95
N MET A 66 7.47 21.72 2.84
CA MET A 66 7.04 21.92 4.22
C MET A 66 8.20 22.26 5.17
N GLY A 67 9.45 22.17 4.68
CA GLY A 67 10.64 22.57 5.42
C GLY A 67 11.45 21.40 6.01
N GLU A 68 12.63 21.73 6.53
CA GLU A 68 13.65 20.75 6.93
C GLU A 68 13.17 19.75 7.99
N ASP A 69 12.35 20.19 8.95
CA ASP A 69 11.84 19.31 10.02
C ASP A 69 10.96 18.19 9.45
N TYR A 70 10.10 18.49 8.47
CA TYR A 70 9.28 17.49 7.79
C TYR A 70 10.13 16.56 6.92
N VAL A 71 11.16 17.10 6.25
CA VAL A 71 12.13 16.29 5.50
C VAL A 71 12.84 15.31 6.43
N ARG A 72 13.28 15.75 7.61
CA ARG A 72 13.94 14.88 8.60
C ARG A 72 12.99 13.81 9.12
N GLY A 73 11.75 14.19 9.45
CA GLY A 73 10.73 13.23 9.86
C GLY A 73 10.51 12.12 8.83
N MET A 74 10.41 12.47 7.54
CA MET A 74 10.25 11.49 6.47
C MET A 74 11.53 10.67 6.22
N CYS A 75 12.64 11.34 5.92
CA CYS A 75 13.83 10.71 5.38
C CYS A 75 14.75 10.07 6.45
N HIS A 76 14.61 10.46 7.72
CA HIS A 76 15.42 9.91 8.82
C HIS A 76 14.59 9.10 9.79
N ASP A 77 13.46 9.64 10.25
CA ASP A 77 12.70 8.99 11.33
C ASP A 77 11.78 7.88 10.80
N ILE A 78 11.32 8.00 9.55
CA ILE A 78 10.46 7.01 8.88
C ILE A 78 11.30 6.09 7.98
N GLU A 79 12.05 6.63 7.02
CA GLU A 79 12.75 5.82 6.00
C GLU A 79 13.85 4.91 6.59
N ASP A 80 14.74 5.42 7.46
CA ASP A 80 15.83 4.61 8.04
C ASP A 80 15.34 3.29 8.65
N PRO A 81 14.41 3.30 9.64
CA PRO A 81 13.95 2.06 10.23
C PRO A 81 13.08 1.24 9.26
N THR A 82 12.43 1.87 8.28
CA THR A 82 11.57 1.17 7.31
C THR A 82 12.39 0.32 6.34
N PHE A 83 13.52 0.84 5.84
CA PHE A 83 14.39 0.06 4.96
C PHE A 83 15.02 -1.13 5.66
N ASP A 84 15.50 -0.95 6.90
CA ASP A 84 15.95 -2.07 7.73
C ASP A 84 14.80 -3.07 7.91
N ALA A 85 13.62 -2.64 8.40
CA ALA A 85 12.48 -3.53 8.65
C ALA A 85 12.06 -4.35 7.42
N THR A 86 12.14 -3.78 6.22
CA THR A 86 11.85 -4.49 4.96
C THR A 86 12.91 -5.55 4.67
N ALA A 87 14.20 -5.23 4.87
CA ALA A 87 15.29 -6.17 4.69
C ALA A 87 15.25 -7.35 5.69
N LEU A 88 14.80 -7.12 6.94
CA LEU A 88 14.65 -8.15 7.98
C LEU A 88 13.64 -9.25 7.62
N ALA A 89 12.73 -8.98 6.69
CA ALA A 89 11.85 -10.00 6.14
C ALA A 89 12.65 -11.15 5.50
N THR A 90 13.81 -10.82 4.94
CA THR A 90 14.67 -11.70 4.16
C THR A 90 15.88 -12.17 4.97
N ASN A 91 16.59 -11.24 5.63
CA ASN A 91 17.80 -11.56 6.37
C ASN A 91 17.99 -10.64 7.58
N ARG A 92 18.03 -11.22 8.80
CA ARG A 92 18.17 -10.48 10.06
C ARG A 92 19.54 -9.81 10.25
N LYS A 93 20.54 -10.23 9.48
CA LYS A 93 21.91 -9.67 9.46
C LYS A 93 22.06 -8.55 8.44
N CYS A 94 21.01 -8.21 7.69
CA CYS A 94 21.07 -7.11 6.74
C CYS A 94 21.03 -5.76 7.46
N GLN A 95 21.84 -4.82 7.00
CA GLN A 95 21.74 -3.41 7.37
C GLN A 95 21.67 -2.54 6.12
N VAL A 96 20.74 -1.59 6.12
CA VAL A 96 20.59 -0.56 5.08
C VAL A 96 21.09 0.76 5.62
N ARG A 97 22.13 1.35 5.03
CA ARG A 97 22.75 2.58 5.55
C ARG A 97 22.84 3.65 4.47
N PRO A 98 22.58 4.93 4.79
CA PRO A 98 22.65 5.98 3.80
C PRO A 98 24.09 6.17 3.32
N ILE A 99 24.28 6.27 2.02
CA ILE A 99 25.43 6.97 1.43
C ILE A 99 25.15 8.47 1.53
N HIS A 100 23.93 8.87 1.14
CA HIS A 100 23.35 10.17 1.44
C HIS A 100 21.83 10.08 1.43
N ARG A 101 21.21 11.05 2.08
CA ARG A 101 19.76 11.26 2.06
C ARG A 101 19.45 12.75 2.27
N PRO A 102 18.20 13.20 2.01
CA PRO A 102 17.79 14.56 2.25
C PRO A 102 18.02 15.02 3.70
N PRO A 103 18.10 16.32 3.99
CA PRO A 103 17.81 17.46 3.11
C PRO A 103 18.77 17.60 1.92
N ARG A 104 18.24 17.90 0.74
CA ARG A 104 19.05 17.99 -0.49
C ARG A 104 19.89 19.27 -0.49
N THR A 105 21.21 19.11 -0.53
CA THR A 105 22.17 20.21 -0.70
C THR A 105 23.14 19.89 -1.83
N PRO A 106 23.10 20.63 -2.97
CA PRO A 106 22.09 21.64 -3.35
C PRO A 106 20.67 21.02 -3.49
N ALA A 107 19.63 21.86 -3.56
CA ALA A 107 18.23 21.41 -3.60
C ALA A 107 17.89 20.56 -4.83
N ASP A 108 18.72 20.58 -5.88
CA ASP A 108 18.60 19.76 -7.09
C ASP A 108 19.48 18.50 -7.07
N ARG A 109 20.05 18.13 -5.90
CA ARG A 109 20.89 16.94 -5.77
C ARG A 109 20.14 15.68 -6.26
N GLN A 110 20.82 14.94 -7.14
CA GLN A 110 20.43 13.62 -7.63
C GLN A 110 21.52 12.58 -7.37
N PRO A 111 21.17 11.29 -7.19
CA PRO A 111 19.82 10.81 -6.89
C PRO A 111 19.31 11.40 -5.56
N HIS A 112 17.99 11.39 -5.31
CA HIS A 112 17.42 12.00 -4.10
C HIS A 112 18.02 11.43 -2.81
N CYS A 113 18.20 10.11 -2.76
CA CYS A 113 18.95 9.40 -1.74
C CYS A 113 19.67 8.19 -2.35
N ALA A 114 20.70 7.70 -1.65
CA ALA A 114 21.47 6.53 -2.03
C ALA A 114 21.88 5.76 -0.78
N TRP A 115 21.88 4.43 -0.85
CA TRP A 115 21.98 3.54 0.29
C TRP A 115 22.82 2.32 -0.04
N THR A 116 23.64 1.89 0.93
CA THR A 116 24.24 0.56 0.92
C THR A 116 23.28 -0.45 1.54
N VAL A 117 23.33 -1.67 1.04
CA VAL A 117 22.63 -2.84 1.60
C VAL A 117 23.64 -3.95 1.76
N ILE A 118 23.92 -4.30 3.02
CA ILE A 118 25.02 -5.21 3.37
C ILE A 118 24.48 -6.28 4.31
N ILE A 119 24.71 -7.53 3.94
CA ILE A 119 24.50 -8.70 4.80
C ILE A 119 25.88 -9.17 5.28
N ASP A 120 26.12 -9.08 6.58
CA ASP A 120 27.38 -9.51 7.18
C ASP A 120 27.12 -10.30 8.47
N GLU A 121 27.74 -11.47 8.61
CA GLU A 121 27.58 -12.33 9.79
C GLU A 121 28.02 -11.65 11.11
N SER A 122 28.96 -10.71 11.02
CA SER A 122 29.42 -9.90 12.15
C SER A 122 28.39 -8.88 12.64
N TYR A 123 27.37 -8.56 11.83
CA TYR A 123 26.32 -7.64 12.24
C TYR A 123 25.43 -8.28 13.30
N PRO A 124 24.97 -7.49 14.30
CA PRO A 124 23.93 -7.97 15.20
C PRO A 124 22.68 -8.31 14.40
N GLU A 125 21.95 -9.33 14.84
CA GLU A 125 20.59 -9.51 14.33
C GLU A 125 19.72 -8.38 14.86
N VAL A 126 18.80 -7.90 14.02
CA VAL A 126 17.80 -6.93 14.47
C VAL A 126 16.60 -7.67 15.04
N ASP A 127 16.26 -7.32 16.27
CA ASP A 127 15.11 -7.86 17.00
C ASP A 127 13.79 -7.38 16.41
N ASP A 128 12.76 -8.22 16.55
CA ASP A 128 11.40 -7.82 16.21
C ASP A 128 10.88 -6.82 17.25
N ILE A 129 10.14 -5.81 16.78
CA ILE A 129 9.40 -4.91 17.68
C ILE A 129 8.13 -5.61 18.20
N PRO A 130 7.68 -5.33 19.44
CA PRO A 130 6.47 -5.96 20.00
C PRO A 130 5.21 -5.82 19.13
N ALA A 131 5.09 -4.70 18.40
CA ALA A 131 3.99 -4.48 17.46
C ALA A 131 3.93 -5.54 16.35
N LEU A 132 5.06 -6.13 15.95
CA LEU A 132 5.08 -7.16 14.91
C LEU A 132 4.30 -8.41 15.34
N GLU A 133 4.41 -8.81 16.61
CA GLU A 133 3.67 -9.94 17.15
C GLU A 133 2.16 -9.67 17.17
N VAL A 134 1.76 -8.47 17.57
CA VAL A 134 0.35 -8.05 17.57
C VAL A 134 -0.22 -8.12 16.15
N ILE A 135 0.47 -7.53 15.18
CA ILE A 135 0.03 -7.54 13.78
C ILE A 135 0.06 -8.95 13.19
N GLY A 136 1.03 -9.80 13.56
CA GLY A 136 1.11 -11.19 13.10
C GLY A 136 -0.04 -12.09 13.54
N ARG A 137 -0.80 -11.69 14.58
CA ARG A 137 -1.98 -12.41 15.07
C ARG A 137 -3.29 -11.97 14.41
N THR A 138 -3.27 -10.90 13.62
CA THR A 138 -4.44 -10.40 12.90
C THR A 138 -4.92 -11.39 11.84
N GLN A 139 -6.21 -11.35 11.53
CA GLN A 139 -6.76 -12.12 10.43
C GLN A 139 -6.15 -11.69 9.09
N ALA A 140 -5.85 -10.41 8.89
CA ALA A 140 -5.14 -9.92 7.69
C ALA A 140 -3.81 -10.65 7.48
N ALA A 141 -3.00 -10.78 8.53
CA ALA A 141 -1.71 -11.45 8.45
C ALA A 141 -1.86 -12.95 8.11
N GLN A 142 -2.93 -13.57 8.61
CA GLN A 142 -3.21 -15.00 8.47
C GLN A 142 -4.06 -15.36 7.24
N THR A 143 -4.54 -14.36 6.49
CA THR A 143 -5.43 -14.56 5.35
C THR A 143 -4.77 -15.44 4.30
N VAL A 144 -5.45 -16.53 3.93
CA VAL A 144 -5.05 -17.40 2.84
C VAL A 144 -5.76 -16.92 1.58
N LEU A 145 -4.99 -16.67 0.53
CA LEU A 145 -5.48 -16.22 -0.76
C LEU A 145 -5.37 -17.38 -1.77
N ASP A 146 -6.17 -17.29 -2.83
CA ASP A 146 -6.20 -18.31 -3.87
C ASP A 146 -4.81 -18.52 -4.50
N PRO A 147 -4.46 -19.75 -4.89
CA PRO A 147 -3.17 -20.04 -5.51
C PRO A 147 -3.09 -19.44 -6.93
N ILE A 148 -1.87 -19.17 -7.39
CA ILE A 148 -1.60 -18.84 -8.79
C ILE A 148 -1.75 -20.11 -9.64
N ASP A 149 -2.51 -20.03 -10.74
CA ASP A 149 -2.61 -21.10 -11.72
C ASP A 149 -1.38 -21.07 -12.64
N SER A 150 -0.50 -22.06 -12.45
CA SER A 150 0.74 -22.17 -13.24
C SER A 150 0.52 -22.52 -14.71
N SER A 151 -0.71 -22.87 -15.10
CA SER A 151 -1.06 -23.17 -16.49
C SER A 151 -1.56 -21.95 -17.27
N ASP A 152 -1.84 -20.83 -16.60
CA ASP A 152 -2.19 -19.57 -17.25
C ASP A 152 -1.03 -19.04 -18.11
N GLU A 153 -1.37 -18.36 -19.20
CA GLU A 153 -0.41 -17.69 -20.06
C GLU A 153 0.28 -16.54 -19.32
N GLY A 154 1.62 -16.49 -19.36
CA GLY A 154 2.45 -15.49 -18.69
C GLY A 154 3.30 -16.09 -17.56
N ALA A 155 4.04 -15.23 -16.85
CA ALA A 155 4.82 -15.67 -15.68
C ALA A 155 3.88 -15.99 -14.50
N ALA A 156 4.12 -17.14 -13.85
CA ALA A 156 3.40 -17.55 -12.65
C ALA A 156 4.19 -17.29 -11.35
N ASP A 157 5.43 -16.84 -11.46
CA ASP A 157 6.31 -16.53 -10.33
C ASP A 157 7.36 -15.49 -10.71
N TYR A 158 8.15 -15.07 -9.71
CA TYR A 158 9.28 -14.15 -9.86
C TYR A 158 10.61 -14.81 -9.44
N ALA A 159 10.78 -16.11 -9.68
CA ALA A 159 12.01 -16.84 -9.30
C ALA A 159 13.23 -16.47 -10.16
N GLY A 160 13.00 -15.84 -11.32
CA GLY A 160 14.02 -15.44 -12.31
C GLY A 160 14.97 -14.31 -11.88
N PRO A 161 15.59 -13.56 -12.80
CA PRO A 161 16.50 -12.47 -12.44
C PRO A 161 15.77 -11.32 -11.72
N LEU A 162 16.50 -10.55 -10.91
CA LEU A 162 16.05 -9.22 -10.51
C LEU A 162 15.96 -8.32 -11.76
N LEU A 163 14.92 -7.52 -11.86
CA LEU A 163 14.68 -6.63 -12.98
C LEU A 163 15.00 -5.16 -12.63
N SER A 164 15.29 -4.33 -13.63
CA SER A 164 15.48 -2.87 -13.45
C SER A 164 14.17 -2.17 -13.07
N ASP A 165 13.05 -2.65 -13.63
CA ASP A 165 11.69 -2.24 -13.35
C ASP A 165 10.83 -3.53 -13.34
N PHE A 166 9.92 -3.67 -12.38
CA PHE A 166 9.04 -4.83 -12.32
C PHE A 166 8.00 -4.76 -13.44
N ASP A 167 7.96 -5.77 -14.31
CA ASP A 167 7.06 -5.81 -15.46
C ASP A 167 5.79 -6.59 -15.13
N PHE A 168 4.76 -5.89 -14.64
CA PHE A 168 3.46 -6.50 -14.34
C PHE A 168 2.84 -7.17 -15.58
N ALA A 169 3.02 -6.60 -16.78
CA ALA A 169 2.38 -7.12 -17.99
C ALA A 169 2.95 -8.48 -18.45
N ALA A 170 4.11 -8.89 -17.92
CA ALA A 170 4.69 -10.20 -18.17
C ALA A 170 4.04 -11.34 -17.34
N PHE A 171 3.27 -11.01 -16.30
CA PHE A 171 2.67 -11.99 -15.41
C PHE A 171 1.31 -12.47 -15.94
N SER A 172 1.00 -13.73 -15.60
CA SER A 172 -0.29 -14.34 -15.88
C SER A 172 -1.43 -13.66 -15.14
N HIS A 173 -2.66 -13.85 -15.63
CA HIS A 173 -3.86 -13.27 -15.00
C HIS A 173 -3.99 -13.69 -13.52
N SER A 174 -3.91 -14.98 -13.21
CA SER A 174 -3.97 -15.44 -11.80
C SER A 174 -2.82 -14.91 -10.95
N ALA A 175 -1.62 -14.72 -11.51
CA ALA A 175 -0.52 -14.07 -10.79
C ALA A 175 -0.79 -12.59 -10.52
N LEU A 176 -1.36 -11.85 -11.48
CA LEU A 176 -1.74 -10.45 -11.31
C LEU A 176 -2.83 -10.26 -10.25
N VAL A 177 -3.85 -11.12 -10.25
CA VAL A 177 -4.88 -11.15 -9.18
C VAL A 177 -4.24 -11.42 -7.83
N ARG A 178 -3.37 -12.44 -7.73
CA ARG A 178 -2.65 -12.76 -6.50
C ARG A 178 -1.82 -11.58 -5.97
N ILE A 179 -1.12 -10.88 -6.87
CA ILE A 179 -0.32 -9.70 -6.54
C ILE A 179 -1.23 -8.57 -6.03
N ALA A 180 -2.34 -8.30 -6.71
CA ALA A 180 -3.30 -7.26 -6.31
C ALA A 180 -3.88 -7.53 -4.91
N ASP A 181 -4.23 -8.80 -4.62
CA ASP A 181 -4.72 -9.19 -3.30
C ASP A 181 -3.66 -9.07 -2.20
N GLU A 182 -2.40 -9.45 -2.47
CA GLU A 182 -1.30 -9.21 -1.51
C GLU A 182 -1.07 -7.71 -1.30
N VAL A 183 -1.16 -6.88 -2.34
CA VAL A 183 -1.05 -5.41 -2.20
C VAL A 183 -2.21 -4.86 -1.36
N CYS A 184 -3.43 -5.35 -1.53
CA CYS A 184 -4.55 -5.00 -0.65
C CYS A 184 -4.27 -5.41 0.81
N LEU A 185 -3.73 -6.60 1.06
CA LEU A 185 -3.34 -7.01 2.41
C LEU A 185 -2.18 -6.18 2.97
N GLN A 186 -1.23 -5.74 2.14
CA GLN A 186 -0.19 -4.79 2.54
C GLN A 186 -0.80 -3.50 3.07
N MET A 187 -1.81 -2.97 2.35
CA MET A 187 -2.56 -1.78 2.75
C MET A 187 -3.28 -1.99 4.08
N HIS A 188 -4.01 -3.09 4.25
CA HIS A 188 -4.69 -3.42 5.51
C HIS A 188 -3.71 -3.60 6.67
N LEU A 189 -2.60 -4.30 6.47
CA LEU A 189 -1.59 -4.52 7.52
C LEU A 189 -0.90 -3.22 7.93
N LEU A 190 -0.70 -2.30 6.99
CA LEU A 190 -0.21 -0.95 7.27
C LEU A 190 -1.26 -0.16 8.06
N ASN A 191 -2.54 -0.20 7.65
CA ASN A 191 -3.64 0.42 8.39
C ASN A 191 -3.76 -0.12 9.83
N LEU A 192 -3.70 -1.43 10.03
CA LEU A 192 -3.75 -2.03 11.37
C LEU A 192 -2.55 -1.60 12.24
N SER A 193 -1.36 -1.46 11.63
CA SER A 193 -0.19 -0.90 12.32
C SER A 193 -0.39 0.57 12.68
N PHE A 194 -1.04 1.35 11.80
CA PHE A 194 -1.41 2.74 12.05
C PHE A 194 -2.43 2.87 13.19
N ILE A 195 -3.49 2.07 13.19
CA ILE A 195 -4.50 2.03 14.26
C ILE A 195 -3.84 1.74 15.61
N LEU A 196 -2.94 0.76 15.66
CA LEU A 196 -2.19 0.43 16.87
C LEU A 196 -1.37 1.62 17.39
N ALA A 197 -0.66 2.32 16.49
CA ALA A 197 0.16 3.48 16.84
C ALA A 197 -0.70 4.68 17.29
N VAL A 198 -1.80 4.96 16.60
CA VAL A 198 -2.75 6.02 16.96
C VAL A 198 -3.41 5.73 18.30
N GLY A 199 -3.84 4.49 18.55
CA GLY A 199 -4.40 4.07 19.83
C GLY A 199 -3.41 4.28 20.98
N ALA A 200 -2.15 3.89 20.80
CA ALA A 200 -1.10 4.13 21.79
C ALA A 200 -0.88 5.63 22.06
N ARG A 201 -0.99 6.47 21.02
CA ARG A 201 -0.82 7.94 21.12
C ARG A 201 -2.02 8.62 21.78
N ALA A 202 -3.24 8.19 21.48
CA ALA A 202 -4.47 8.73 22.03
C ALA A 202 -4.74 8.26 23.47
N GLY A 203 -4.16 7.13 23.88
CA GLY A 203 -4.29 6.60 25.23
C GLY A 203 -5.74 6.20 25.54
N ALA A 204 -6.33 6.81 26.57
CA ALA A 204 -7.72 6.51 26.96
C ALA A 204 -8.77 7.22 26.07
N ASP A 205 -8.36 8.14 25.20
CA ASP A 205 -9.27 8.86 24.30
C ASP A 205 -9.56 8.04 23.03
N THR A 206 -10.45 7.06 23.19
CA THR A 206 -10.85 6.18 22.08
C THR A 206 -11.62 6.93 20.99
N ALA A 207 -12.32 8.01 21.33
CA ALA A 207 -13.04 8.84 20.37
C ALA A 207 -12.07 9.57 19.43
N LEU A 208 -10.98 10.12 19.99
CA LEU A 208 -9.91 10.72 19.19
C LEU A 208 -9.25 9.69 18.26
N ALA A 209 -8.98 8.49 18.76
CA ALA A 209 -8.39 7.43 17.95
C ALA A 209 -9.29 7.05 16.76
N THR A 210 -10.59 6.85 17.02
CA THR A 210 -11.58 6.56 15.98
C THR A 210 -11.68 7.71 14.97
N ASP A 211 -11.77 8.96 15.44
CA ASP A 211 -11.85 10.14 14.56
C ASP A 211 -10.64 10.26 13.61
N ILE A 212 -9.43 10.05 14.13
CA ILE A 212 -8.20 10.06 13.31
C ILE A 212 -8.23 8.93 12.26
N CYS A 213 -8.62 7.71 12.66
CA CYS A 213 -8.66 6.57 11.76
C CYS A 213 -9.76 6.71 10.69
N THR A 214 -10.93 7.22 11.06
CA THR A 214 -12.01 7.50 10.10
C THR A 214 -11.60 8.59 9.12
N LYS A 215 -10.96 9.66 9.56
CA LYS A 215 -10.44 10.70 8.65
C LYS A 215 -9.40 10.17 7.68
N GLN A 216 -8.49 9.32 8.16
CA GLN A 216 -7.52 8.64 7.31
C GLN A 216 -8.22 7.78 6.25
N LEU A 217 -9.24 7.00 6.65
CA LEU A 217 -10.03 6.19 5.71
C LEU A 217 -10.74 7.05 4.67
N ILE A 218 -11.43 8.13 5.06
CA ILE A 218 -12.15 9.00 4.12
C ILE A 218 -11.19 9.52 3.02
N GLY A 219 -10.02 10.01 3.42
CA GLY A 219 -9.01 10.50 2.49
C GLY A 219 -8.52 9.42 1.52
N VAL A 220 -8.13 8.26 2.04
CA VAL A 220 -7.65 7.11 1.24
C VAL A 220 -8.74 6.58 0.31
N ALA A 221 -9.98 6.51 0.79
CA ALA A 221 -11.13 6.01 0.03
C ALA A 221 -11.43 6.88 -1.19
N GLY A 222 -11.45 8.21 -1.01
CA GLY A 222 -11.68 9.12 -2.12
C GLY A 222 -10.55 9.11 -3.15
N ILE A 223 -9.28 9.21 -2.72
CA ILE A 223 -8.17 9.21 -3.68
C ILE A 223 -7.99 7.85 -4.37
N GLY A 224 -8.23 6.75 -3.64
CA GLY A 224 -8.16 5.40 -4.18
C GLY A 224 -9.19 5.22 -5.29
N ALA A 225 -10.43 5.62 -5.02
CA ALA A 225 -11.51 5.60 -6.00
C ALA A 225 -11.20 6.43 -7.25
N GLU A 226 -10.75 7.69 -7.08
CA GLU A 226 -10.37 8.56 -8.21
C GLU A 226 -9.27 7.93 -9.07
N ARG A 227 -8.23 7.38 -8.43
CA ARG A 227 -7.10 6.80 -9.16
C ARG A 227 -7.50 5.52 -9.89
N ILE A 228 -8.31 4.65 -9.27
CA ILE A 228 -8.82 3.43 -9.92
C ILE A 228 -9.69 3.81 -11.12
N HIS A 229 -10.65 4.73 -10.92
CA HIS A 229 -11.57 5.21 -11.95
C HIS A 229 -10.82 5.71 -13.19
N ARG A 230 -9.84 6.61 -12.97
CA ARG A 230 -9.03 7.20 -14.03
C ARG A 230 -8.08 6.19 -14.69
N ALA A 231 -7.43 5.33 -13.89
CA ALA A 231 -6.42 4.40 -14.42
C ALA A 231 -7.02 3.33 -15.34
N LEU A 232 -8.30 2.99 -15.13
CA LEU A 232 -9.01 1.96 -15.88
C LEU A 232 -10.04 2.54 -16.89
N ASP A 233 -10.11 3.87 -17.02
CA ASP A 233 -11.07 4.57 -17.89
C ASP A 233 -12.51 4.06 -17.68
N LEU A 234 -12.91 3.93 -16.40
CA LEU A 234 -14.22 3.40 -16.03
C LEU A 234 -15.34 4.41 -16.36
N PRO A 235 -16.58 3.94 -16.63
CA PRO A 235 -17.70 4.85 -16.88
C PRO A 235 -18.00 5.74 -15.67
N GLY A 236 -18.74 6.83 -15.89
CA GLY A 236 -19.31 7.64 -14.81
C GLY A 236 -20.58 7.02 -14.22
N GLY A 237 -21.24 7.76 -13.32
CA GLY A 237 -22.52 7.35 -12.72
C GLY A 237 -22.43 6.09 -11.86
N ILE A 238 -23.59 5.52 -11.55
CA ILE A 238 -23.73 4.38 -10.62
C ILE A 238 -22.92 3.16 -11.10
N GLU A 239 -22.93 2.86 -12.40
CA GLU A 239 -22.17 1.74 -12.97
C GLU A 239 -20.67 1.89 -12.68
N GLY A 240 -20.12 3.08 -12.92
CA GLY A 240 -18.74 3.42 -12.60
C GLY A 240 -18.43 3.25 -11.12
N ALA A 241 -19.33 3.72 -10.26
CA ALA A 241 -19.16 3.66 -8.82
C ALA A 241 -19.11 2.21 -8.30
N ILE A 242 -19.96 1.32 -8.83
CA ILE A 242 -19.90 -0.11 -8.52
C ILE A 242 -18.59 -0.72 -9.03
N LYS A 243 -18.16 -0.42 -10.26
CA LYS A 243 -16.88 -0.93 -10.80
C LYS A 243 -15.66 -0.50 -9.99
N VAL A 244 -15.65 0.74 -9.52
CA VAL A 244 -14.60 1.22 -8.61
C VAL A 244 -14.67 0.49 -7.28
N ALA A 245 -15.85 0.32 -6.70
CA ALA A 245 -16.02 -0.36 -5.42
C ALA A 245 -15.59 -1.84 -5.49
N GLU A 246 -15.87 -2.55 -6.58
CA GLU A 246 -15.42 -3.93 -6.83
C GLU A 246 -13.89 -4.07 -6.72
N LEU A 247 -13.13 -3.03 -7.05
CA LEU A 247 -11.67 -3.01 -7.08
C LEU A 247 -11.03 -2.31 -5.87
N HIS A 248 -11.83 -1.63 -5.05
CA HIS A 248 -11.32 -0.76 -4.01
C HIS A 248 -10.78 -1.57 -2.82
N PRO A 249 -9.59 -1.23 -2.26
CA PRO A 249 -9.01 -1.95 -1.11
C PRO A 249 -9.88 -1.97 0.16
N LEU A 250 -10.83 -1.04 0.29
CA LEU A 250 -11.84 -1.06 1.36
C LEU A 250 -12.64 -2.38 1.37
N PHE A 251 -12.90 -2.94 0.19
CA PHE A 251 -13.73 -4.14 -0.01
C PHE A 251 -12.92 -5.37 -0.42
N ASN A 252 -11.59 -5.24 -0.51
CA ASN A 252 -10.69 -6.28 -1.02
C ASN A 252 -9.54 -6.58 -0.04
N PRO A 253 -8.98 -7.80 -0.08
CA PRO A 253 -9.41 -8.92 -0.90
C PRO A 253 -10.69 -9.57 -0.35
N VAL A 254 -11.47 -10.24 -1.22
CA VAL A 254 -12.73 -10.90 -0.85
C VAL A 254 -12.57 -11.99 0.23
N ALA A 255 -11.38 -12.59 0.32
CA ALA A 255 -11.04 -13.54 1.39
C ALA A 255 -10.97 -12.89 2.78
N TYR A 256 -10.81 -11.57 2.85
CA TYR A 256 -10.67 -10.79 4.07
C TYR A 256 -11.88 -9.89 4.37
N VAL A 257 -12.54 -9.39 3.33
CA VAL A 257 -13.75 -8.55 3.41
C VAL A 257 -14.89 -9.22 2.66
N ASP A 258 -15.96 -9.61 3.37
CA ASP A 258 -17.15 -10.23 2.76
C ASP A 258 -18.07 -9.12 2.23
N THR A 259 -17.96 -8.86 0.93
CA THR A 259 -18.74 -7.85 0.21
C THR A 259 -19.37 -8.49 -1.02
N GLU A 260 -20.65 -8.17 -1.26
CA GLU A 260 -21.39 -8.52 -2.45
C GLU A 260 -21.83 -7.25 -3.18
N PHE A 261 -21.71 -7.26 -4.50
CA PHE A 261 -22.03 -6.12 -5.36
C PHE A 261 -23.25 -6.45 -6.23
N GLY A 262 -24.25 -5.58 -6.17
CA GLY A 262 -25.39 -5.52 -7.08
C GLY A 262 -25.22 -4.39 -8.11
N PRO A 263 -26.23 -4.13 -8.96
CA PRO A 263 -26.15 -3.10 -10.00
C PRO A 263 -26.03 -1.66 -9.45
N ASP A 264 -26.56 -1.41 -8.25
CA ASP A 264 -26.58 -0.11 -7.57
C ASP A 264 -26.39 -0.25 -6.05
N VAL A 265 -26.00 -1.44 -5.58
CA VAL A 265 -25.99 -1.79 -4.16
C VAL A 265 -24.68 -2.46 -3.79
N ILE A 266 -24.14 -2.09 -2.62
CA ILE A 266 -23.03 -2.76 -1.95
C ILE A 266 -23.56 -3.38 -0.66
N THR A 267 -23.44 -4.68 -0.50
CA THR A 267 -23.83 -5.40 0.71
C THR A 267 -22.58 -5.93 1.41
N VAL A 268 -22.33 -5.46 2.62
CA VAL A 268 -21.22 -5.92 3.46
C VAL A 268 -21.76 -6.80 4.58
N ARG A 269 -21.11 -7.95 4.76
CA ARG A 269 -21.35 -8.86 5.88
C ARG A 269 -20.19 -8.83 6.85
N ARG A 270 -20.45 -9.33 8.06
CA ARG A 270 -19.41 -9.48 9.08
C ARG A 270 -18.32 -10.42 8.57
N SER A 271 -17.09 -9.94 8.60
CA SER A 271 -15.91 -10.58 7.98
C SER A 271 -14.69 -10.57 8.92
N PRO A 272 -13.59 -11.25 8.57
CA PRO A 272 -12.35 -11.17 9.33
C PRO A 272 -11.82 -9.73 9.52
N ALA A 273 -12.00 -8.85 8.52
CA ALA A 273 -11.65 -7.43 8.62
C ALA A 273 -12.34 -6.69 9.78
N HIS A 274 -13.58 -7.07 10.12
CA HIS A 274 -14.29 -6.51 11.28
C HIS A 274 -13.67 -6.98 12.61
N GLN A 275 -13.11 -8.19 12.65
CA GLN A 275 -12.47 -8.73 13.87
C GLN A 275 -11.15 -8.03 14.17
N ASP A 276 -10.42 -7.64 13.12
CA ASP A 276 -9.18 -6.89 13.24
C ASP A 276 -9.42 -5.38 13.48
N GLY A 277 -10.63 -4.88 13.26
CA GLY A 277 -10.91 -3.44 13.29
C GLY A 277 -10.32 -2.70 12.08
N ALA A 278 -10.20 -3.37 10.94
CA ALA A 278 -9.70 -2.77 9.69
C ALA A 278 -10.72 -1.80 9.08
N TRP A 279 -10.39 -1.17 7.94
CA TRP A 279 -11.17 -0.07 7.38
C TRP A 279 -12.69 -0.27 7.31
N VAL A 280 -13.15 -1.45 6.90
CA VAL A 280 -14.59 -1.73 6.78
C VAL A 280 -15.33 -1.59 8.12
N SER A 281 -14.67 -1.78 9.27
CA SER A 281 -15.28 -1.60 10.59
C SER A 281 -15.49 -0.14 10.99
N LEU A 282 -14.97 0.82 10.20
CA LEU A 282 -15.18 2.25 10.37
C LEU A 282 -16.31 2.78 9.47
N VAL A 283 -16.97 1.89 8.72
CA VAL A 283 -18.09 2.21 7.85
C VAL A 283 -19.36 1.64 8.44
N SER A 284 -20.37 2.48 8.62
CA SER A 284 -21.66 2.07 9.15
C SER A 284 -22.78 3.02 8.73
N PRO A 285 -24.06 2.70 9.03
CA PRO A 285 -25.15 3.65 8.80
C PRO A 285 -24.98 5.00 9.50
N SER A 286 -24.14 5.09 10.55
CA SER A 286 -23.84 6.34 11.24
C SER A 286 -22.59 7.07 10.72
N GLU A 287 -21.77 6.40 9.91
CA GLU A 287 -20.57 6.94 9.28
C GLU A 287 -20.48 6.50 7.82
N VAL A 288 -21.14 7.26 6.94
CA VAL A 288 -21.24 6.97 5.51
C VAL A 288 -20.19 7.69 4.67
N ARG A 289 -19.43 8.62 5.26
CA ARG A 289 -18.49 9.48 4.52
C ARG A 289 -17.42 8.71 3.74
N PRO A 290 -16.88 7.57 4.21
CA PRO A 290 -15.98 6.76 3.39
C PRO A 290 -16.60 6.27 2.08
N LEU A 291 -17.89 5.90 2.10
CA LEU A 291 -18.62 5.46 0.92
C LEU A 291 -18.94 6.65 0.00
N GLN A 292 -19.35 7.77 0.58
CA GLN A 292 -19.54 9.02 -0.15
C GLN A 292 -18.27 9.44 -0.89
N ALA A 293 -17.11 9.37 -0.23
CA ALA A 293 -15.82 9.67 -0.83
C ALA A 293 -15.54 8.80 -2.08
N ILE A 294 -15.90 7.51 -2.03
CA ILE A 294 -15.73 6.58 -3.16
C ILE A 294 -16.65 6.95 -4.32
N VAL A 295 -17.96 7.06 -4.08
CA VAL A 295 -18.92 7.27 -5.18
C VAL A 295 -18.79 8.67 -5.79
N GLN A 296 -18.47 9.69 -4.98
CA GLN A 296 -18.31 11.07 -5.43
C GLN A 296 -16.99 11.30 -6.19
N ALA A 297 -15.98 10.46 -5.98
CA ALA A 297 -14.78 10.46 -6.79
C ALA A 297 -15.05 9.99 -8.24
N VAL A 298 -16.12 9.23 -8.46
CA VAL A 298 -16.58 8.81 -9.80
C VAL A 298 -17.50 9.86 -10.42
N ASP A 299 -18.51 10.30 -9.67
CA ASP A 299 -19.43 11.35 -10.10
C ASP A 299 -19.90 12.15 -8.88
N PRO A 300 -19.68 13.47 -8.85
CA PRO A 300 -20.04 14.30 -7.70
C PRO A 300 -21.55 14.37 -7.42
N HIS A 301 -22.41 13.90 -8.33
CA HIS A 301 -23.86 13.84 -8.12
C HIS A 301 -24.30 12.55 -7.43
N LEU A 302 -23.40 11.62 -7.11
CA LEU A 302 -23.73 10.39 -6.40
C LEU A 302 -23.69 10.57 -4.87
N ASP A 303 -24.58 9.84 -4.22
CA ASP A 303 -24.61 9.68 -2.76
C ASP A 303 -24.97 8.23 -2.40
N VAL A 304 -25.00 7.92 -1.11
CA VAL A 304 -25.35 6.59 -0.59
C VAL A 304 -26.43 6.65 0.48
N GLU A 305 -27.40 5.75 0.37
CA GLU A 305 -28.34 5.43 1.43
C GLU A 305 -27.93 4.12 2.11
N VAL A 306 -27.56 4.19 3.39
CA VAL A 306 -27.01 3.03 4.12
C VAL A 306 -27.97 2.58 5.20
N GLY A 307 -28.34 1.30 5.16
CA GLY A 307 -29.17 0.64 6.16
C GLY A 307 -28.53 -0.62 6.74
N GLY A 308 -28.98 -1.04 7.92
CA GLY A 308 -28.47 -2.23 8.61
C GLY A 308 -27.89 -1.91 9.98
N SER A 309 -26.78 -2.56 10.31
CA SER A 309 -26.06 -2.46 11.57
C SER A 309 -24.61 -1.98 11.38
N GLU A 310 -23.87 -1.80 12.47
CA GLU A 310 -22.47 -1.36 12.45
C GLU A 310 -21.50 -2.36 11.79
N GLN A 311 -21.87 -3.63 11.60
CA GLN A 311 -20.99 -4.67 11.04
C GLN A 311 -21.60 -5.45 9.87
N GLU A 312 -22.88 -5.19 9.58
CA GLU A 312 -23.62 -5.80 8.49
C GLU A 312 -24.57 -4.74 7.94
N TRP A 313 -24.28 -4.25 6.75
CA TRP A 313 -24.99 -3.12 6.17
C TRP A 313 -25.13 -3.25 4.66
N THR A 314 -26.08 -2.51 4.11
CA THR A 314 -26.31 -2.40 2.68
C THR A 314 -26.37 -0.93 2.32
N ALA A 315 -25.52 -0.53 1.37
CA ALA A 315 -25.47 0.82 0.83
C ALA A 315 -26.05 0.81 -0.59
N ARG A 316 -27.10 1.60 -0.82
CA ARG A 316 -27.62 1.88 -2.16
C ARG A 316 -27.01 3.16 -2.67
N ILE A 317 -26.43 3.12 -3.86
CA ILE A 317 -25.90 4.29 -4.55
C ILE A 317 -27.07 4.99 -5.24
N ILE A 318 -27.20 6.30 -5.03
CA ILE A 318 -28.27 7.11 -5.58
C ILE A 318 -27.70 8.32 -6.33
N GLU A 319 -28.46 8.82 -7.30
CA GLU A 319 -28.19 10.10 -7.94
C GLU A 319 -28.90 11.24 -7.20
N THR A 320 -28.26 12.40 -7.16
CA THR A 320 -28.75 13.60 -6.51
C THR A 320 -28.66 14.80 -7.46
N ASP A 321 -29.53 15.80 -7.26
CA ASP A 321 -29.58 16.99 -8.12
C ASP A 321 -28.39 17.95 -7.91
N ASN A 322 -27.62 17.81 -6.83
CA ASN A 322 -26.58 18.75 -6.45
C ASN A 322 -25.22 18.05 -6.37
N ALA A 323 -24.24 18.57 -7.11
CA ALA A 323 -22.86 18.15 -6.95
C ALA A 323 -22.39 18.31 -5.49
N ALA A 324 -21.90 17.22 -4.90
CA ALA A 324 -21.32 17.18 -3.58
C ALA A 324 -20.06 18.03 -3.52
N LYS A 325 -19.79 18.59 -2.33
CA LYS A 325 -18.50 19.23 -2.06
C LYS A 325 -17.49 18.15 -1.71
N GLU A 326 -16.29 18.27 -2.28
CA GLU A 326 -15.17 17.40 -1.90
C GLU A 326 -14.95 17.43 -0.39
N LEU A 327 -14.79 16.23 0.19
CA LEU A 327 -14.50 16.06 1.60
C LEU A 327 -13.08 16.56 1.89
N GLY A 328 -12.91 17.29 3.01
CA GLY A 328 -11.64 17.92 3.34
C GLY A 328 -10.50 16.92 3.49
N GLU A 329 -10.80 15.71 3.97
CA GLU A 329 -9.85 14.61 4.11
C GLU A 329 -9.30 14.15 2.74
N VAL A 330 -10.12 14.15 1.69
CA VAL A 330 -9.69 13.83 0.32
C VAL A 330 -8.80 14.95 -0.22
N ALA A 331 -9.20 16.20 -0.02
CA ALA A 331 -8.43 17.37 -0.43
C ALA A 331 -7.03 17.39 0.21
N VAL A 332 -6.90 16.96 1.47
CA VAL A 332 -5.61 16.85 2.16
C VAL A 332 -4.70 15.82 1.47
N VAL A 333 -5.23 14.67 1.05
CA VAL A 333 -4.43 13.64 0.38
C VAL A 333 -3.95 14.09 -1.01
N LYS A 334 -4.76 14.91 -1.70
CA LYS A 334 -4.41 15.51 -3.00
C LYS A 334 -3.24 16.50 -2.97
N PHE A 335 -2.76 16.88 -1.79
CA PHE A 335 -1.50 17.61 -1.67
C PHE A 335 -0.31 16.80 -2.21
N SER A 336 -0.37 15.47 -2.12
CA SER A 336 0.67 14.59 -2.65
C SER A 336 0.70 14.59 -4.17
N GLY A 337 1.89 14.71 -4.76
CA GLY A 337 2.11 14.49 -6.20
C GLY A 337 1.72 13.08 -6.66
N GLY A 338 1.58 12.12 -5.73
CA GLY A 338 1.08 10.77 -6.00
C GLY A 338 -0.36 10.75 -6.50
N ALA A 339 -1.19 11.75 -6.16
CA ALA A 339 -2.59 11.83 -6.57
C ALA A 339 -2.78 11.91 -8.08
N SER A 340 -1.87 12.59 -8.78
CA SER A 340 -1.88 12.79 -10.23
C SER A 340 -0.75 12.04 -10.96
N PHE A 341 0.02 11.21 -10.25
CA PHE A 341 1.14 10.49 -10.83
C PHE A 341 0.70 9.53 -11.93
N VAL A 342 1.39 9.59 -13.06
CA VAL A 342 1.17 8.75 -14.24
C VAL A 342 2.42 7.92 -14.48
N PHE A 343 2.25 6.61 -14.63
CA PHE A 343 3.34 5.70 -14.95
C PHE A 343 3.70 5.81 -16.42
N GLU A 344 4.99 5.78 -16.71
CA GLU A 344 5.52 5.76 -18.06
C GLU A 344 5.82 4.32 -18.50
N PRO A 345 5.60 3.97 -19.78
CA PRO A 345 6.10 2.72 -20.32
C PRO A 345 7.62 2.67 -20.25
N ARG A 346 8.17 1.72 -19.47
CA ARG A 346 9.61 1.50 -19.35
C ARG A 346 9.96 0.07 -19.74
N LYS A 347 11.15 -0.10 -20.32
CA LYS A 347 11.66 -1.41 -20.68
C LYS A 347 12.31 -2.04 -19.46
N SER A 348 11.73 -3.13 -18.97
CA SER A 348 12.33 -3.95 -17.93
C SER A 348 13.56 -4.71 -18.46
N LEU A 349 14.68 -4.64 -17.74
CA LEU A 349 15.92 -5.32 -18.07
C LEU A 349 16.37 -6.20 -16.90
N PRO A 350 16.87 -7.43 -17.15
CA PRO A 350 17.47 -8.22 -16.08
C PRO A 350 18.76 -7.55 -15.59
N LEU A 351 18.88 -7.40 -14.27
CA LEU A 351 20.09 -6.90 -13.63
C LEU A 351 21.08 -8.04 -13.42
N THR A 352 22.34 -7.78 -13.74
CA THR A 352 23.46 -8.68 -13.50
C THR A 352 24.37 -8.10 -12.43
N VAL A 353 25.15 -8.98 -11.79
CA VAL A 353 26.24 -8.57 -10.91
C VAL A 353 27.24 -7.71 -11.69
N VAL A 354 27.69 -6.60 -11.11
CA VAL A 354 28.65 -5.66 -11.74
C VAL A 354 30.08 -5.81 -11.24
#